data_AF-Q9IA92-F1
#
_entry.id   AF-Q9IA92-F1
#
_cell.length_a   1.000
_cell.length_b   1.000
_cell.length_c   1.000
_cell.angle_alpha   90.00
_cell.angle_beta   90.00
_cell.angle_gamma   90.00
#
_symmetry.space_group_name_H-M   'P 1'
#
loop_
_entity.id
_entity.type
_entity.pdbx_description
1 polymer ?
#
loop_
_entity_poly.entity_id
_entity_poly.type
_entity_poly.pdbx_seq_one_letter_code
_entity_poly.pdbx_strand_id
1 'polypeptide(L)'
;MAHNKIPPRWLNCPRRGQPVAAKFLPLKTMLGPKYDDQVPEENRFHPSMLSNYLKSLKVKMGLLVDLTNTTRFYDRNDIEKEGIKYIKLQCKGHGECPSQENTDTFLRLCDHFIDRNPTELIGVHCTHGFNRTGFLICAFLVEKMDWSIEAAVATFAQARPPGIYKADYLKELFRRYGDIEDAPKPPELPDWCFEEEDVDDEGNNVFQEAEAGSSGATYNRRKKERLKLGAIFLEGVTVKHVNQITTEPKLGEVQRKCQQFCSWRGSGFPGTQPVSMDKNNIKFMEQKSYKVSWKADGTRYMMIIDGKNQVFMIDRDNSVFHVTNLEFPFRKDLNQHLNNTLLDGEMIIDKVNGQVVPRYLIYDIIKFNGQPVGDCDFNIRLACIEKEIIFPRHEKMKTGLIDKAKEPFSVRSKPFFDIHAARKLLEGSFAREVSHEVDGLIFQPIGKYKAGRCDEILKWKPPNLNSVDFLLKITKVGGEGLLTRNVGLLYVGKYDCPFSEIKDLYLMGLL
;
A
#
# COMPACT_ATOMS: atom_id res chain seq x y z
N MET A 1 22.10 8.33 23.41
CA MET A 1 21.46 7.01 23.60
C MET A 1 21.05 6.35 22.26
N ALA A 2 21.94 6.30 21.25
CA ALA A 2 21.59 5.81 19.90
C ALA A 2 22.19 4.44 19.52
N HIS A 3 23.03 3.84 20.37
CA HIS A 3 23.88 2.69 19.97
C HIS A 3 23.23 1.31 20.04
N ASN A 4 22.00 1.18 20.57
CA ASN A 4 21.37 -0.12 20.82
C ASN A 4 20.02 -0.34 20.11
N LYS A 5 19.68 0.42 19.06
CA LYS A 5 18.46 0.17 18.28
C LYS A 5 18.69 -0.84 17.15
N ILE A 6 17.70 -1.65 16.86
CA ILE A 6 17.70 -2.52 15.68
C ILE A 6 17.62 -1.69 14.39
N PRO A 7 18.13 -2.20 13.25
CA PRO A 7 17.96 -1.51 11.99
C PRO A 7 16.47 -1.35 11.65
N PRO A 8 16.07 -0.21 11.07
CA PRO A 8 14.70 -0.04 10.59
C PRO A 8 14.35 -1.08 9.53
N ARG A 9 13.06 -1.44 9.43
CA ARG A 9 12.53 -2.41 8.46
C ARG A 9 13.16 -3.81 8.54
N TRP A 10 13.87 -4.12 9.64
CA TRP A 10 14.59 -5.38 9.80
C TRP A 10 13.70 -6.53 10.28
N LEU A 11 12.69 -6.25 11.12
CA LEU A 11 11.86 -7.27 11.77
C LEU A 11 11.16 -8.17 10.76
N ASN A 12 10.41 -7.57 9.85
CA ASN A 12 9.59 -8.27 8.87
C ASN A 12 10.37 -8.59 7.56
N CYS A 13 11.61 -8.13 7.44
CA CYS A 13 12.50 -8.51 6.34
C CYS A 13 12.83 -10.01 6.42
N PRO A 14 12.63 -10.80 5.34
CA PRO A 14 12.92 -12.23 5.34
C PRO A 14 14.40 -12.50 5.63
N ARG A 15 14.69 -13.51 6.46
CA ARG A 15 16.06 -13.82 6.93
C ARG A 15 17.07 -14.02 5.79
N ARG A 16 16.68 -14.73 4.72
CA ARG A 16 17.56 -15.12 3.61
C ARG A 16 16.78 -15.38 2.32
N GLY A 17 17.47 -15.37 1.19
CA GLY A 17 16.97 -15.85 -0.09
C GLY A 17 17.33 -17.32 -0.34
N GLN A 18 17.27 -17.69 -1.62
CA GLN A 18 17.78 -18.95 -2.17
C GLN A 18 19.20 -18.75 -2.73
N PRO A 19 19.99 -19.82 -2.90
CA PRO A 19 21.28 -19.74 -3.55
C PRO A 19 21.19 -19.20 -4.99
N VAL A 20 21.91 -18.12 -5.27
CA VAL A 20 22.09 -17.53 -6.60
C VAL A 20 23.26 -18.22 -7.28
N ALA A 21 23.03 -18.70 -8.51
CA ALA A 21 24.01 -19.46 -9.29
C ALA A 21 24.68 -20.61 -8.52
N ALA A 22 23.97 -21.19 -7.53
CA ALA A 22 24.47 -22.21 -6.61
C ALA A 22 25.75 -21.82 -5.82
N LYS A 23 26.12 -20.53 -5.77
CA LYS A 23 27.33 -20.04 -5.09
C LYS A 23 27.01 -19.04 -3.99
N PHE A 24 26.11 -18.10 -4.24
CA PHE A 24 25.87 -16.99 -3.33
C PHE A 24 24.57 -17.17 -2.56
N LEU A 25 24.60 -17.03 -1.23
CA LEU A 25 23.40 -16.96 -0.40
C LEU A 25 23.18 -15.51 0.06
N PRO A 26 22.21 -14.78 -0.50
CA PRO A 26 21.86 -13.45 -0.01
C PRO A 26 21.06 -13.56 1.30
N LEU A 27 21.44 -12.78 2.30
CA LEU A 27 20.74 -12.73 3.59
C LEU A 27 20.71 -11.32 4.18
N LYS A 28 19.78 -11.06 5.11
CA LYS A 28 19.80 -9.83 5.92
C LYS A 28 20.88 -9.92 6.98
N THR A 29 21.31 -8.80 7.55
CA THR A 29 22.25 -8.83 8.69
C THR A 29 21.65 -9.61 9.85
N MET A 30 22.46 -10.39 10.54
CA MET A 30 22.07 -11.04 11.79
C MET A 30 22.09 -10.02 12.93
N LEU A 31 21.35 -10.29 14.00
CA LEU A 31 21.41 -9.51 15.24
C LEU A 31 21.83 -10.44 16.37
N GLY A 32 22.73 -10.00 17.24
CA GLY A 32 23.13 -10.76 18.42
C GLY A 32 22.12 -10.67 19.58
N PRO A 33 22.29 -11.47 20.64
CA PRO A 33 21.34 -11.56 21.77
C PRO A 33 21.03 -10.23 22.46
N LYS A 34 21.92 -9.24 22.35
CA LYS A 34 21.72 -7.89 22.93
C LYS A 34 20.51 -7.12 22.37
N TYR A 35 19.91 -7.60 21.28
CA TYR A 35 18.71 -7.01 20.67
C TYR A 35 17.43 -7.80 20.99
N ASP A 36 17.51 -8.88 21.78
CA ASP A 36 16.39 -9.81 22.02
C ASP A 36 15.19 -9.16 22.73
N ASP A 37 15.42 -8.11 23.51
CA ASP A 37 14.37 -7.30 24.16
C ASP A 37 13.59 -6.42 23.16
N GLN A 38 14.14 -6.20 21.96
CA GLN A 38 13.54 -5.39 20.90
C GLN A 38 13.01 -6.22 19.73
N VAL A 39 13.29 -7.53 19.71
CA VAL A 39 12.97 -8.43 18.61
C VAL A 39 12.13 -9.60 19.13
N PRO A 40 10.84 -9.69 18.73
CA PRO A 40 10.00 -10.85 19.03
C PRO A 40 10.68 -12.15 18.61
N GLU A 41 10.46 -13.22 19.38
CA GLU A 41 11.17 -14.50 19.22
C GLU A 41 11.04 -15.05 17.79
N GLU A 42 9.86 -14.91 17.20
CA GLU A 42 9.55 -15.31 15.82
C GLU A 42 10.38 -14.58 14.77
N ASN A 43 10.82 -13.34 15.03
CA ASN A 43 11.60 -12.51 14.11
C ASN A 43 13.12 -12.59 14.35
N ARG A 44 13.58 -13.23 15.43
CA ARG A 44 15.01 -13.30 15.78
C ARG A 44 15.84 -13.92 14.65
N PHE A 45 17.07 -13.45 14.47
CA PHE A 45 18.01 -14.01 13.48
C PHE A 45 19.45 -13.84 13.97
N HIS A 46 19.83 -14.69 14.93
CA HIS A 46 21.17 -14.84 15.49
C HIS A 46 22.13 -15.59 14.54
N PRO A 47 23.45 -15.35 14.64
CA PRO A 47 24.47 -16.11 13.90
C PRO A 47 24.34 -17.63 13.96
N SER A 48 24.03 -18.19 15.13
CA SER A 48 23.86 -19.63 15.33
C SER A 48 22.73 -20.23 14.49
N MET A 49 21.67 -19.47 14.20
CA MET A 49 20.57 -19.94 13.36
C MET A 49 20.98 -20.11 11.89
N LEU A 50 21.93 -19.32 11.39
CA LEU A 50 22.49 -19.51 10.06
C LEU A 50 23.26 -20.84 10.00
N SER A 51 24.12 -21.09 10.97
CA SER A 51 24.93 -22.32 11.04
C SER A 51 24.05 -23.57 11.20
N ASN A 52 23.02 -23.51 12.04
CA ASN A 52 22.06 -24.61 12.21
C ASN A 52 21.28 -24.91 10.92
N TYR A 53 20.88 -23.87 10.19
CA TYR A 53 20.22 -24.01 8.91
C TYR A 53 21.13 -24.65 7.84
N LEU A 54 22.39 -24.25 7.78
CA LEU A 54 23.36 -24.83 6.85
C LEU A 54 23.62 -26.31 7.15
N LYS A 55 23.76 -26.66 8.43
CA LYS A 55 23.90 -28.04 8.91
C LYS A 55 22.68 -28.89 8.54
N SER A 56 21.46 -28.38 8.69
CA SER A 56 20.24 -29.15 8.37
C SER A 56 20.10 -29.44 6.87
N LEU A 57 20.61 -28.57 6.01
CA LEU A 57 20.67 -28.78 4.57
C LEU A 57 21.89 -29.60 4.11
N LYS A 58 22.81 -29.96 5.01
CA LYS A 58 24.10 -30.58 4.66
C LYS A 58 24.90 -29.74 3.65
N VAL A 59 24.78 -28.41 3.73
CA VAL A 59 25.51 -27.47 2.88
C VAL A 59 26.54 -26.73 3.73
N LYS A 60 27.76 -26.58 3.22
CA LYS A 60 28.82 -25.84 3.90
C LYS A 60 28.91 -24.42 3.33
N MET A 61 28.95 -23.43 4.21
CA MET A 61 29.36 -22.07 3.89
C MET A 61 30.79 -21.90 4.36
N GLY A 62 31.67 -21.36 3.53
CA GLY A 62 33.07 -21.12 3.92
C GLY A 62 33.46 -19.66 3.97
N LEU A 63 32.62 -18.77 3.43
CA LEU A 63 32.85 -17.32 3.44
C LEU A 63 31.54 -16.57 3.73
N LEU A 64 31.59 -15.59 4.62
CA LEU A 64 30.54 -14.61 4.85
C LEU A 64 31.09 -13.20 4.60
N VAL A 65 30.49 -12.49 3.65
CA VAL A 65 30.83 -11.11 3.31
C VAL A 65 29.80 -10.14 3.91
N ASP A 66 30.26 -9.31 4.83
CA ASP A 66 29.49 -8.26 5.48
C ASP A 66 29.73 -6.90 4.81
N LEU A 67 28.69 -6.35 4.20
CA LEU A 67 28.70 -5.08 3.45
C LEU A 67 28.25 -3.88 4.28
N THR A 68 27.91 -4.07 5.56
CA THR A 68 27.45 -2.99 6.45
C THR A 68 28.60 -2.07 6.86
N ASN A 69 28.33 -0.79 7.08
CA ASN A 69 29.31 0.19 7.55
C ASN A 69 29.41 0.23 9.09
N THR A 70 28.89 -0.78 9.78
CA THR A 70 28.91 -0.88 11.24
C THR A 70 29.25 -2.30 11.71
N THR A 71 29.89 -2.43 12.87
CA THR A 71 30.17 -3.72 13.52
C THR A 71 29.21 -4.01 14.67
N ARG A 72 28.16 -3.19 14.84
CA ARG A 72 27.30 -3.26 16.03
C ARG A 72 26.33 -4.44 16.04
N PHE A 73 26.03 -5.07 14.91
CA PHE A 73 24.89 -5.98 14.83
C PHE A 73 25.12 -7.34 15.48
N TYR A 74 26.28 -7.94 15.31
CA TYR A 74 26.66 -9.24 15.91
C TYR A 74 28.18 -9.35 16.03
N ASP A 75 28.66 -10.28 16.86
CA ASP A 75 30.10 -10.53 16.98
C ASP A 75 30.56 -11.45 15.84
N ARG A 76 31.60 -11.04 15.11
CA ARG A 76 32.21 -11.83 14.03
C ARG A 76 32.72 -13.19 14.53
N ASN A 77 33.13 -13.27 15.81
CA ASN A 77 33.65 -14.50 16.39
C ASN A 77 32.58 -15.62 16.38
N ASP A 78 31.30 -15.28 16.40
CA ASP A 78 30.21 -16.26 16.35
C ASP A 78 30.07 -16.92 14.97
N ILE A 79 30.60 -16.27 13.93
CA ILE A 79 30.70 -16.83 12.57
C ILE A 79 31.99 -17.64 12.43
N GLU A 80 33.13 -17.08 12.90
CA GLU A 80 34.45 -17.72 12.76
C GLU A 80 34.57 -19.02 13.56
N LYS A 81 33.91 -19.12 14.73
CA LYS A 81 33.86 -20.36 15.54
C LYS A 81 33.18 -21.53 14.82
N GLU A 82 32.31 -21.25 13.85
CA GLU A 82 31.63 -22.27 13.05
C GLU A 82 32.44 -22.66 11.79
N GLY A 83 33.69 -22.19 11.68
CA GLY A 83 34.59 -22.48 10.56
C GLY A 83 34.30 -21.67 9.30
N ILE A 84 33.48 -20.62 9.39
CA ILE A 84 33.17 -19.72 8.28
C ILE A 84 34.13 -18.53 8.32
N LYS A 85 34.85 -18.28 7.22
CA LYS A 85 35.70 -17.08 7.11
C LYS A 85 34.83 -15.84 7.04
N TYR A 86 35.07 -14.85 7.90
CA TYR A 86 34.35 -13.59 7.89
C TYR A 86 35.17 -12.48 7.22
N ILE A 87 34.58 -11.77 6.27
CA ILE A 87 35.17 -10.60 5.62
C ILE A 87 34.20 -9.42 5.68
N LYS A 88 34.69 -8.29 6.18
CA LYS A 88 33.95 -7.03 6.16
C LYS A 88 34.44 -6.16 5.00
N LEU A 89 33.54 -5.84 4.08
CA LEU A 89 33.80 -4.94 2.96
C LEU A 89 32.93 -3.70 3.13
N GLN A 90 33.47 -2.69 3.82
CA GLN A 90 32.73 -1.49 4.18
C GLN A 90 32.37 -0.68 2.94
N CYS A 91 31.11 -0.77 2.53
CA CYS A 91 30.52 0.17 1.58
C CYS A 91 30.15 1.46 2.32
N LYS A 92 30.41 2.63 1.73
CA LYS A 92 30.01 3.92 2.31
C LYS A 92 28.51 3.92 2.64
N GLY A 93 28.15 4.54 3.76
CA GLY A 93 26.75 4.74 4.16
C GLY A 93 25.98 5.66 3.22
N HIS A 94 24.68 5.90 3.49
CA HIS A 94 23.80 6.87 2.79
C HIS A 94 23.19 6.43 1.44
N GLY A 95 23.17 5.13 1.12
CA GLY A 95 22.42 4.63 -0.04
C GLY A 95 23.10 4.83 -1.39
N GLU A 96 24.40 5.11 -1.39
CA GLU A 96 25.23 5.13 -2.60
C GLU A 96 25.50 3.71 -3.12
N CYS A 97 25.71 3.58 -4.43
CA CYS A 97 26.09 2.32 -5.06
C CYS A 97 27.54 1.92 -4.68
N PRO A 98 27.88 0.62 -4.63
CA PRO A 98 29.26 0.19 -4.43
C PRO A 98 30.20 0.83 -5.47
N SER A 99 31.31 1.40 -5.02
CA SER A 99 32.35 1.96 -5.90
C SER A 99 32.97 0.87 -6.78
N GLN A 100 33.64 1.26 -7.86
CA GLN A 100 34.36 0.31 -8.72
C GLN A 100 35.40 -0.49 -7.91
N GLU A 101 36.19 0.18 -7.08
CA GLU A 101 37.20 -0.46 -6.21
C GLU A 101 36.58 -1.51 -5.24
N ASN A 102 35.44 -1.19 -4.64
CA ASN A 102 34.72 -2.14 -3.78
C ASN A 102 34.18 -3.32 -4.59
N THR A 103 33.72 -3.06 -5.82
CA THR A 103 33.24 -4.09 -6.75
C THR A 103 34.40 -5.03 -7.10
N ASP A 104 35.52 -4.50 -7.61
CA ASP A 104 36.69 -5.28 -8.00
C ASP A 104 37.27 -6.10 -6.84
N THR A 105 37.25 -5.54 -5.63
CA THR A 105 37.70 -6.24 -4.42
C THR A 105 36.77 -7.39 -4.06
N PHE A 106 35.45 -7.18 -4.11
CA PHE A 106 34.47 -8.25 -3.93
C PHE A 106 34.65 -9.36 -4.97
N LEU A 107 34.79 -8.99 -6.24
CA LEU A 107 34.97 -9.93 -7.35
C LEU A 107 36.20 -10.81 -7.13
N ARG A 108 37.37 -10.20 -6.91
CA ARG A 108 38.62 -10.95 -6.66
C ARG A 108 38.54 -11.87 -5.44
N LEU A 109 37.89 -11.41 -4.37
CA LEU A 109 37.72 -12.19 -3.15
C LEU A 109 36.87 -13.44 -3.41
N CYS A 110 35.72 -13.29 -4.06
CA CYS A 110 34.79 -14.37 -4.31
C CYS A 110 35.33 -15.36 -5.34
N ASP A 111 35.98 -14.86 -6.39
CA ASP A 111 36.59 -15.65 -7.47
C ASP A 111 37.67 -16.60 -6.89
N HIS A 112 38.62 -16.03 -6.14
CA HIS A 112 39.67 -16.79 -5.47
C HIS A 112 39.14 -17.77 -4.41
N PHE A 113 38.02 -17.43 -3.75
CA PHE A 113 37.39 -18.34 -2.81
C PHE A 113 36.72 -19.53 -3.53
N ILE A 114 36.00 -19.27 -4.63
CA ILE A 114 35.31 -20.29 -5.42
C ILE A 114 36.31 -21.28 -6.03
N ASP A 115 37.45 -20.79 -6.53
CA ASP A 115 38.51 -21.64 -7.09
C ASP A 115 39.07 -22.64 -6.07
N ARG A 116 39.20 -22.22 -4.81
CA ARG A 116 39.74 -23.06 -3.73
C ARG A 116 38.68 -23.91 -3.04
N ASN A 117 37.42 -23.49 -3.06
CA ASN A 117 36.33 -24.12 -2.32
C ASN A 117 35.07 -24.26 -3.21
N PRO A 118 35.12 -25.05 -4.29
CA PRO A 118 34.08 -25.06 -5.31
C PRO A 118 32.72 -25.57 -4.83
N THR A 119 32.67 -26.33 -3.74
CA THR A 119 31.44 -26.89 -3.16
C THR A 119 30.86 -26.05 -2.03
N GLU A 120 31.53 -24.97 -1.62
CA GLU A 120 31.12 -24.15 -0.48
C GLU A 120 30.38 -22.88 -0.91
N LEU A 121 29.36 -22.50 -0.15
CA LEU A 121 28.61 -21.27 -0.38
C LEU A 121 29.35 -20.05 0.16
N ILE A 122 29.08 -18.91 -0.49
CA ILE A 122 29.43 -17.57 -0.03
C ILE A 122 28.15 -16.88 0.47
N GLY A 123 28.07 -16.59 1.76
CA GLY A 123 27.04 -15.73 2.31
C GLY A 123 27.36 -14.26 2.02
N VAL A 124 26.38 -13.48 1.59
CA VAL A 124 26.57 -12.03 1.37
C VAL A 124 25.40 -11.27 1.98
N HIS A 125 25.72 -10.28 2.82
CA HIS A 125 24.68 -9.47 3.45
C HIS A 125 25.05 -8.00 3.53
N CYS A 126 24.04 -7.15 3.44
CA CYS A 126 24.07 -5.78 3.94
C CYS A 126 23.12 -5.68 5.13
N THR A 127 22.45 -4.55 5.37
CA THR A 127 21.41 -4.49 6.40
C THR A 127 20.25 -5.44 6.06
N HIS A 128 19.63 -5.28 4.89
CA HIS A 128 18.44 -6.07 4.50
C HIS A 128 18.75 -7.21 3.50
N GLY A 129 19.93 -7.19 2.88
CA GLY A 129 20.35 -8.24 1.94
C GLY A 129 19.77 -8.12 0.53
N PHE A 130 19.49 -6.90 0.05
CA PHE A 130 18.86 -6.65 -1.26
C PHE A 130 19.71 -5.77 -2.17
N ASN A 131 19.84 -4.46 -1.90
CA ASN A 131 20.45 -3.53 -2.87
C ASN A 131 21.97 -3.72 -3.02
N ARG A 132 22.76 -3.43 -1.97
CA ARG A 132 24.24 -3.64 -1.99
C ARG A 132 24.60 -5.10 -2.28
N THR A 133 23.89 -6.04 -1.65
CA THR A 133 24.08 -7.48 -1.82
C THR A 133 23.81 -7.91 -3.26
N GLY A 134 22.66 -7.52 -3.80
CA GLY A 134 22.27 -7.86 -5.17
C GLY A 134 23.19 -7.21 -6.20
N PHE A 135 23.61 -5.97 -5.98
CA PHE A 135 24.55 -5.27 -6.86
C PHE A 135 25.85 -6.05 -7.04
N LEU A 136 26.50 -6.40 -5.93
CA LEU A 136 27.78 -7.11 -5.97
C LEU A 136 27.64 -8.54 -6.49
N ILE A 137 26.55 -9.23 -6.17
CA ILE A 137 26.28 -10.56 -6.74
C ILE A 137 26.05 -10.47 -8.25
N CYS A 138 25.24 -9.53 -8.73
CA CYS A 138 24.98 -9.37 -10.17
C CYS A 138 26.26 -8.99 -10.92
N ALA A 139 27.06 -8.07 -10.39
CA ALA A 139 28.36 -7.72 -10.96
C ALA A 139 29.28 -8.96 -11.08
N PHE A 140 29.26 -9.86 -10.09
CA PHE A 140 30.02 -11.11 -10.16
C PHE A 140 29.53 -12.05 -11.25
N LEU A 141 28.22 -12.23 -11.37
CA LEU A 141 27.66 -13.09 -12.42
C LEU A 141 28.05 -12.58 -13.82
N VAL A 142 28.07 -11.26 -14.01
CA VAL A 142 28.48 -10.66 -15.28
C VAL A 142 29.99 -10.81 -15.50
N GLU A 143 30.83 -10.30 -14.60
CA GLU A 143 32.28 -10.21 -14.85
C GLU A 143 33.04 -11.54 -14.72
N LYS A 144 32.50 -12.51 -13.98
CA LYS A 144 33.20 -13.78 -13.66
C LYS A 144 32.49 -15.02 -14.16
N MET A 145 31.22 -14.94 -14.52
CA MET A 145 30.45 -16.09 -15.00
C MET A 145 29.88 -15.90 -16.41
N ASP A 146 30.17 -14.77 -17.06
CA ASP A 146 29.72 -14.42 -18.42
C ASP A 146 28.18 -14.35 -18.58
N TRP A 147 27.48 -13.93 -17.52
CA TRP A 147 26.02 -13.71 -17.60
C TRP A 147 25.70 -12.36 -18.22
N SER A 148 24.57 -12.27 -18.93
CA SER A 148 24.02 -10.95 -19.28
C SER A 148 23.50 -10.25 -18.02
N ILE A 149 23.51 -8.91 -18.00
CA ILE A 149 23.06 -8.15 -16.84
C ILE A 149 21.57 -8.37 -16.55
N GLU A 150 20.75 -8.56 -17.59
CA GLU A 150 19.33 -8.88 -17.49
C GLU A 150 19.12 -10.23 -16.79
N ALA A 151 19.87 -11.25 -17.19
CA ALA A 151 19.80 -12.58 -16.58
C ALA A 151 20.28 -12.54 -15.12
N ALA A 152 21.37 -11.83 -14.83
CA ALA A 152 21.90 -11.68 -13.49
C ALA A 152 20.88 -11.03 -12.54
N VAL A 153 20.28 -9.91 -12.95
CA VAL A 153 19.26 -9.19 -12.16
C VAL A 153 17.99 -10.03 -12.00
N ALA A 154 17.52 -10.69 -13.06
CA ALA A 154 16.34 -11.54 -13.02
C ALA A 154 16.53 -12.74 -12.08
N THR A 155 17.67 -13.42 -12.13
CA THR A 155 17.97 -14.55 -11.26
C THR A 155 18.17 -14.12 -9.81
N PHE A 156 18.79 -12.96 -9.56
CA PHE A 156 18.84 -12.40 -8.20
C PHE A 156 17.44 -12.11 -7.67
N ALA A 157 16.56 -11.49 -8.48
CA ALA A 157 15.18 -11.22 -8.10
C ALA A 157 14.38 -12.49 -7.80
N GLN A 158 14.57 -13.55 -8.60
CA GLN A 158 13.93 -14.85 -8.36
C GLN A 158 14.43 -15.51 -7.06
N ALA A 159 15.74 -15.46 -6.80
CA ALA A 159 16.34 -16.07 -5.62
C ALA A 159 16.08 -15.26 -4.33
N ARG A 160 15.93 -13.94 -4.44
CA ARG A 160 15.70 -13.03 -3.33
C ARG A 160 14.59 -12.02 -3.68
N PRO A 161 13.32 -12.43 -3.76
CA PRO A 161 12.22 -11.54 -4.12
C PRO A 161 12.10 -10.32 -3.18
N PRO A 162 11.95 -9.10 -3.71
CA PRO A 162 11.66 -8.77 -5.11
C PRO A 162 12.91 -8.52 -5.97
N GLY A 163 14.11 -8.69 -5.41
CA GLY A 163 15.39 -8.31 -6.02
C GLY A 163 15.87 -6.93 -5.57
N ILE A 164 16.70 -6.30 -6.40
CA ILE A 164 17.20 -4.93 -6.14
C ILE A 164 16.03 -3.97 -6.33
N TYR A 165 15.68 -3.21 -5.28
CA TYR A 165 14.49 -2.35 -5.28
C TYR A 165 14.81 -0.85 -5.29
N LYS A 166 16.09 -0.45 -5.18
CA LYS A 166 16.51 0.94 -5.38
C LYS A 166 16.87 1.16 -6.85
N ALA A 167 16.20 2.13 -7.49
CA ALA A 167 16.37 2.44 -8.91
C ALA A 167 17.81 2.77 -9.29
N ASP A 168 18.51 3.52 -8.42
CA ASP A 168 19.86 3.98 -8.71
C ASP A 168 20.86 2.81 -8.80
N TYR A 169 20.62 1.73 -8.05
CA TYR A 169 21.45 0.52 -8.12
C TYR A 169 21.23 -0.24 -9.42
N LEU A 170 19.96 -0.36 -9.88
CA LEU A 170 19.64 -0.99 -11.16
C LEU A 170 20.22 -0.19 -12.32
N LYS A 171 20.01 1.13 -12.33
CA LYS A 171 20.57 2.02 -13.37
C LYS A 171 22.10 1.97 -13.41
N GLU A 172 22.75 1.95 -12.25
CA GLU A 172 24.21 1.88 -12.19
C GLU A 172 24.74 0.53 -12.70
N LEU A 173 24.08 -0.59 -12.40
CA LEU A 173 24.44 -1.89 -12.97
C LEU A 173 24.34 -1.90 -14.49
N PHE A 174 23.20 -1.43 -15.02
CA PHE A 174 22.98 -1.38 -16.46
C PHE A 174 23.90 -0.37 -17.14
N ARG A 175 24.25 0.74 -16.48
CA ARG A 175 25.28 1.68 -16.97
C ARG A 175 26.67 1.04 -17.08
N ARG A 176 27.02 0.10 -16.19
CA ARG A 176 28.33 -0.57 -16.21
C ARG A 176 28.40 -1.75 -17.16
N TYR A 177 27.29 -2.48 -17.31
CA TYR A 177 27.30 -3.83 -17.90
C TYR A 177 26.29 -4.03 -19.04
N GLY A 178 25.53 -3.00 -19.43
CA GLY A 178 24.51 -3.07 -20.50
C GLY A 178 24.11 -1.68 -21.00
N ASP A 179 22.85 -1.52 -21.37
CA ASP A 179 22.25 -0.23 -21.73
C ASP A 179 21.38 0.30 -20.58
N ILE A 180 21.54 1.58 -20.24
CA ILE A 180 20.77 2.22 -19.17
C ILE A 180 19.26 2.28 -19.49
N GLU A 181 18.88 2.31 -20.77
CA GLU A 181 17.48 2.34 -21.20
C GLU A 181 16.77 0.99 -20.99
N ASP A 182 17.54 -0.10 -20.96
CA ASP A 182 17.05 -1.46 -20.70
C ASP A 182 16.95 -1.79 -19.20
N ALA A 183 17.34 -0.84 -18.33
CA ALA A 183 17.26 -1.02 -16.89
C ALA A 183 15.81 -1.28 -16.44
N PRO A 184 15.53 -2.41 -15.75
CA PRO A 184 14.19 -2.73 -15.33
C PRO A 184 13.70 -1.69 -14.34
N LYS A 185 12.40 -1.38 -14.40
CA LYS A 185 11.77 -0.52 -13.40
C LYS A 185 11.93 -1.18 -12.02
N PRO A 186 12.18 -0.38 -10.96
CA PRO A 186 12.26 -0.92 -9.61
C PRO A 186 10.98 -1.72 -9.29
N PRO A 187 11.11 -2.94 -8.76
CA PRO A 187 9.95 -3.73 -8.37
C PRO A 187 9.16 -3.06 -7.26
N GLU A 188 7.88 -3.44 -7.12
CA GLU A 188 7.08 -2.95 -5.99
C GLU A 188 7.70 -3.40 -4.66
N LEU A 189 7.80 -2.46 -3.72
CA LEU A 189 8.39 -2.74 -2.40
C LEU A 189 7.46 -3.66 -1.61
N PRO A 190 7.97 -4.74 -1.00
CA PRO A 190 7.17 -5.60 -0.13
C PRO A 190 6.69 -4.86 1.11
N ASP A 191 5.64 -5.37 1.77
CA ASP A 191 5.00 -4.71 2.91
C ASP A 191 5.96 -4.34 4.07
N TRP A 192 7.02 -5.12 4.28
CA TRP A 192 8.04 -4.87 5.30
C TRP A 192 8.99 -3.70 4.99
N CYS A 193 9.02 -3.21 3.74
CA CYS A 193 9.83 -2.06 3.33
C CYS A 193 9.19 -0.70 3.71
N PHE A 194 7.99 -0.68 4.30
CA PHE A 194 7.24 0.54 4.59
C PHE A 194 7.24 0.98 6.07
N GLU A 195 8.00 0.33 6.95
CA GLU A 195 8.18 0.78 8.34
C GLU A 195 9.06 2.04 8.40
N GLU A 196 8.64 3.02 9.21
CA GLU A 196 9.11 4.42 9.23
C GLU A 196 10.61 4.60 9.56
N GLU A 197 11.24 5.65 9.00
CA GLU A 197 12.63 6.03 9.27
C GLU A 197 12.79 7.54 9.48
N ASP A 198 13.27 7.92 10.68
CA ASP A 198 14.05 9.16 10.95
C ASP A 198 15.57 8.84 11.02
N VAL A 199 15.99 7.65 10.56
CA VAL A 199 17.36 7.13 10.64
C VAL A 199 17.73 6.41 9.33
N ASP A 200 19.01 6.37 8.96
CA ASP A 200 19.47 5.68 7.75
C ASP A 200 19.24 4.14 7.80
N ASP A 201 19.49 3.45 6.68
CA ASP A 201 19.39 1.97 6.54
C ASP A 201 20.25 1.20 7.58
N GLU A 202 21.10 1.87 8.37
CA GLU A 202 21.93 1.28 9.41
C GLU A 202 21.56 1.76 10.81
N GLY A 203 20.59 2.67 10.95
CA GLY A 203 20.05 3.21 12.19
C GLY A 203 20.87 4.36 12.79
N ASN A 204 21.50 5.19 11.95
CA ASN A 204 22.15 6.45 12.33
C ASN A 204 21.26 7.66 12.00
N ASN A 205 21.32 8.72 12.83
CA ASN A 205 20.57 9.96 12.59
C ASN A 205 21.17 10.73 11.39
N VAL A 206 20.34 11.32 10.54
CA VAL A 206 20.73 11.96 9.28
C VAL A 206 21.28 13.40 9.46
N PHE A 207 21.57 13.86 10.69
CA PHE A 207 22.01 15.24 10.93
C PHE A 207 23.23 15.36 11.86
N GLN A 208 24.37 15.69 11.24
CA GLN A 208 25.57 16.38 11.77
C GLN A 208 26.24 16.99 10.51
N GLU A 209 26.54 18.27 10.32
CA GLU A 209 26.64 19.48 11.15
C GLU A 209 26.27 20.67 10.24
N ALA A 210 25.55 21.66 10.78
CA ALA A 210 25.65 23.05 10.33
C ALA A 210 25.25 23.95 11.51
N GLU A 211 26.14 24.88 11.84
CA GLU A 211 26.11 25.73 13.02
C GLU A 211 24.89 26.67 13.08
N ALA A 212 24.49 26.92 14.33
CA ALA A 212 23.92 28.14 14.91
C ALA A 212 22.85 28.93 14.13
N GLY A 213 21.64 28.98 14.72
CA GLY A 213 20.85 30.22 14.74
C GLY A 213 19.35 30.08 14.47
N SER A 214 18.58 30.45 15.50
CA SER A 214 17.22 31.00 15.43
C SER A 214 16.01 30.04 15.28
N SER A 215 15.18 30.14 16.31
CA SER A 215 13.76 29.80 16.48
C SER A 215 12.91 29.42 15.26
N GLY A 216 12.12 28.35 15.43
CA GLY A 216 10.74 28.30 14.92
C GLY A 216 10.40 27.16 13.95
N ALA A 217 9.47 26.31 14.39
CA ALA A 217 8.65 25.37 13.61
C ALA A 217 9.34 24.14 12.96
N THR A 218 9.19 22.99 13.62
CA THR A 218 9.42 21.65 13.08
C THR A 218 8.40 21.35 11.96
N TYR A 219 8.79 21.61 10.70
CA TYR A 219 8.05 21.12 9.54
C TYR A 219 8.32 19.62 9.35
N ASN A 220 7.40 18.77 9.80
CA ASN A 220 7.38 17.34 9.47
C ASN A 220 7.18 17.15 7.95
N ARG A 221 8.25 16.83 7.21
CA ARG A 221 8.16 16.47 5.78
C ARG A 221 7.58 15.05 5.64
N ARG A 222 6.26 14.96 5.46
CA ARG A 222 5.55 13.72 5.07
C ARG A 222 5.93 13.30 3.63
N LYS A 223 6.03 11.98 3.41
CA LYS A 223 6.36 11.30 2.13
C LYS A 223 5.46 11.79 0.98
N LYS A 224 6.05 12.05 -0.20
CA LYS A 224 5.33 12.50 -1.40
C LYS A 224 4.42 11.38 -1.89
N GLU A 225 3.11 11.61 -1.90
CA GLU A 225 2.11 10.63 -2.32
C GLU A 225 2.19 10.39 -3.84
N ARG A 226 2.00 9.14 -4.28
CA ARG A 226 2.08 8.79 -5.71
C ARG A 226 0.83 9.32 -6.41
N LEU A 227 0.98 10.43 -7.13
CA LEU A 227 -0.09 11.04 -7.91
C LEU A 227 -0.47 10.15 -9.09
N LYS A 228 -1.72 9.68 -9.14
CA LYS A 228 -2.31 9.05 -10.32
C LYS A 228 -2.72 10.15 -11.31
N LEU A 229 -1.92 10.38 -12.35
CA LEU A 229 -2.26 11.33 -13.40
C LEU A 229 -3.39 10.77 -14.28
N GLY A 230 -4.37 11.60 -14.63
CA GLY A 230 -5.49 11.20 -15.48
C GLY A 230 -6.52 10.35 -14.75
N ALA A 231 -6.75 10.61 -13.46
CA ALA A 231 -7.79 9.89 -12.71
C ALA A 231 -9.17 10.26 -13.27
N ILE A 232 -9.99 9.25 -13.54
CA ILE A 232 -11.35 9.41 -14.05
C ILE A 232 -12.27 9.61 -12.83
N PHE A 233 -13.04 10.70 -12.82
CA PHE A 233 -13.94 11.02 -11.69
C PHE A 233 -15.15 10.08 -11.61
N LEU A 234 -15.72 9.71 -12.75
CA LEU A 234 -16.87 8.81 -12.82
C LEU A 234 -16.78 8.03 -14.13
N GLU A 235 -16.71 6.70 -14.05
CA GLU A 235 -16.59 5.86 -15.23
C GLU A 235 -17.84 5.96 -16.12
N GLY A 236 -17.63 6.04 -17.43
CA GLY A 236 -18.71 6.12 -18.41
C GLY A 236 -19.44 7.47 -18.52
N VAL A 237 -19.16 8.46 -17.65
CA VAL A 237 -19.86 9.76 -17.66
C VAL A 237 -18.90 10.91 -17.40
N THR A 238 -18.87 11.89 -18.31
CA THR A 238 -18.17 13.16 -18.06
C THR A 238 -19.04 14.09 -17.22
N VAL A 239 -18.58 14.40 -16.00
CA VAL A 239 -19.26 15.34 -15.10
C VAL A 239 -18.65 16.74 -15.30
N LYS A 240 -19.46 17.68 -15.79
CA LYS A 240 -19.02 19.08 -15.94
C LYS A 240 -18.67 19.67 -14.58
N HIS A 241 -17.82 20.70 -14.55
CA HIS A 241 -17.45 21.44 -13.34
C HIS A 241 -16.66 20.63 -12.29
N VAL A 242 -16.17 19.44 -12.65
CA VAL A 242 -15.29 18.62 -11.81
C VAL A 242 -13.94 18.45 -12.51
N ASN A 243 -12.85 18.83 -11.85
CA ASN A 243 -11.50 18.76 -12.42
C ASN A 243 -10.53 18.11 -11.45
N GLN A 244 -9.66 17.21 -11.94
CA GLN A 244 -8.61 16.62 -11.13
C GLN A 244 -7.58 17.71 -10.72
N ILE A 245 -7.21 17.75 -9.45
CA ILE A 245 -6.10 18.56 -8.96
C ILE A 245 -4.83 17.71 -9.03
N THR A 246 -3.86 18.19 -9.79
CA THR A 246 -2.53 17.57 -9.92
C THR A 246 -1.41 18.49 -9.45
N THR A 247 -1.74 19.73 -9.09
CA THR A 247 -0.78 20.79 -8.75
C THR A 247 -0.58 20.93 -7.24
N GLU A 248 0.67 21.04 -6.82
CA GLU A 248 1.06 21.45 -5.46
C GLU A 248 1.05 22.99 -5.34
N PRO A 249 0.82 23.57 -4.15
CA PRO A 249 0.64 22.91 -2.85
C PRO A 249 -0.80 22.42 -2.57
N LYS A 250 -1.75 22.78 -3.44
CA LYS A 250 -3.18 22.60 -3.18
C LYS A 250 -3.57 21.13 -3.04
N LEU A 251 -3.03 20.26 -3.88
CA LEU A 251 -3.20 18.81 -3.79
C LEU A 251 -2.83 18.30 -2.38
N GLY A 252 -1.59 18.56 -1.95
CA GLY A 252 -1.10 18.11 -0.66
C GLY A 252 -1.86 18.75 0.52
N GLU A 253 -2.31 19.99 0.41
CA GLU A 253 -3.15 20.64 1.43
C GLU A 253 -4.47 19.89 1.65
N VAL A 254 -5.18 19.57 0.57
CA VAL A 254 -6.48 18.88 0.64
C VAL A 254 -6.30 17.47 1.19
N GLN A 255 -5.30 16.72 0.71
CA GLN A 255 -4.97 15.38 1.21
C GLN A 255 -4.64 15.41 2.71
N ARG A 256 -3.75 16.32 3.13
CA ARG A 256 -3.38 16.48 4.55
C ARG A 256 -4.58 16.83 5.41
N LYS A 257 -5.45 17.73 4.95
CA LYS A 257 -6.65 18.14 5.68
C LYS A 257 -7.61 16.97 5.88
N CYS A 258 -7.81 16.15 4.85
CA CYS A 258 -8.62 14.92 4.94
C CYS A 258 -8.07 13.97 6.02
N GLN A 259 -6.76 13.71 5.97
CA GLN A 259 -6.07 12.84 6.93
C GLN A 259 -6.15 13.38 8.37
N GLN A 260 -5.96 14.69 8.55
CA GLN A 260 -6.08 15.35 9.85
C GLN A 260 -7.48 15.22 10.45
N PHE A 261 -8.52 15.44 9.66
CA PHE A 261 -9.91 15.31 10.13
C PHE A 261 -10.26 13.88 10.52
N CYS A 262 -9.64 12.87 9.91
CA CYS A 262 -9.79 11.47 10.26
C CYS A 262 -8.84 10.97 11.34
N SER A 263 -7.95 11.82 11.88
CA SER A 263 -6.84 11.39 12.75
C SER A 263 -5.98 10.26 12.15
N TRP A 264 -5.85 10.25 10.81
CA TRP A 264 -5.10 9.24 10.07
C TRP A 264 -3.60 9.57 10.11
N ARG A 265 -2.80 8.60 10.58
CA ARG A 265 -1.33 8.73 10.68
C ARG A 265 -0.60 8.24 9.44
N GLY A 266 -1.22 7.34 8.67
CA GLY A 266 -0.64 6.79 7.46
C GLY A 266 -0.70 7.75 6.27
N SER A 267 -0.25 7.27 5.11
CA SER A 267 -0.45 7.93 3.81
C SER A 267 -1.68 7.36 3.09
N GLY A 268 -2.16 8.09 2.08
CA GLY A 268 -3.28 7.63 1.25
C GLY A 268 -4.67 7.90 1.86
N PHE A 269 -5.65 7.14 1.39
CA PHE A 269 -7.07 7.37 1.65
C PHE A 269 -7.47 6.99 3.08
N PRO A 270 -7.97 7.94 3.90
CA PRO A 270 -8.26 7.70 5.31
C PRO A 270 -9.67 7.12 5.57
N GLY A 271 -10.49 6.93 4.52
CA GLY A 271 -11.86 6.45 4.66
C GLY A 271 -11.97 5.05 5.28
N THR A 272 -13.02 4.82 6.06
CA THR A 272 -13.29 3.55 6.76
C THR A 272 -13.48 2.36 5.81
N GLN A 273 -12.70 1.30 5.89
CA GLN A 273 -12.81 0.13 5.02
C GLN A 273 -13.66 -0.99 5.67
N PRO A 274 -14.83 -1.34 5.11
CA PRO A 274 -15.67 -2.41 5.64
C PRO A 274 -15.14 -3.80 5.29
N VAL A 275 -15.44 -4.78 6.14
CA VAL A 275 -15.08 -6.19 5.95
C VAL A 275 -16.25 -7.00 5.40
N SER A 276 -15.95 -8.04 4.61
CA SER A 276 -16.99 -8.93 4.10
C SER A 276 -17.64 -9.71 5.25
N MET A 277 -18.97 -9.82 5.21
CA MET A 277 -19.71 -10.59 6.20
C MET A 277 -19.42 -12.10 6.05
N ASP A 278 -19.22 -12.77 7.18
CA ASP A 278 -19.04 -14.21 7.29
C ASP A 278 -19.85 -14.79 8.47
N LYS A 279 -19.79 -16.11 8.66
CA LYS A 279 -20.53 -16.81 9.72
C LYS A 279 -20.07 -16.44 11.15
N ASN A 280 -18.91 -15.83 11.30
CA ASN A 280 -18.37 -15.42 12.59
C ASN A 280 -18.78 -13.99 12.92
N ASN A 281 -18.56 -13.05 12.00
CA ASN A 281 -18.78 -11.63 12.24
C ASN A 281 -20.27 -11.23 12.21
N ILE A 282 -21.14 -12.03 11.57
CA ILE A 282 -22.60 -11.80 11.62
C ILE A 282 -23.14 -11.77 13.07
N LYS A 283 -22.48 -12.49 13.98
CA LYS A 283 -22.82 -12.52 15.42
C LYS A 283 -22.71 -11.15 16.10
N PHE A 284 -21.97 -10.20 15.52
CA PHE A 284 -21.90 -8.84 16.06
C PHE A 284 -23.27 -8.15 16.08
N MET A 285 -24.19 -8.53 15.19
CA MET A 285 -25.54 -7.96 15.16
C MET A 285 -26.37 -8.31 16.39
N GLU A 286 -26.07 -9.42 17.07
CA GLU A 286 -26.73 -9.81 18.31
C GLU A 286 -26.15 -9.07 19.52
N GLN A 287 -24.91 -8.59 19.41
CA GLN A 287 -24.15 -8.00 20.51
C GLN A 287 -24.17 -6.47 20.50
N LYS A 288 -24.36 -5.87 19.34
CA LYS A 288 -24.29 -4.43 19.12
C LYS A 288 -25.47 -3.96 18.29
N SER A 289 -25.82 -2.69 18.47
CA SER A 289 -26.85 -2.07 17.66
C SER A 289 -26.29 -1.68 16.29
N TYR A 290 -27.01 -2.08 15.24
CA TYR A 290 -26.67 -1.82 13.84
C TYR A 290 -27.78 -1.07 13.13
N LYS A 291 -27.40 -0.36 12.08
CA LYS A 291 -28.27 0.10 11.01
C LYS A 291 -27.91 -0.62 9.72
N VAL A 292 -28.87 -0.76 8.82
CA VAL A 292 -28.67 -1.37 7.50
C VAL A 292 -29.04 -0.39 6.40
N SER A 293 -28.26 -0.40 5.33
CA SER A 293 -28.61 0.22 4.07
C SER A 293 -28.26 -0.72 2.94
N TRP A 294 -28.76 -0.42 1.75
CA TRP A 294 -28.37 -1.11 0.53
C TRP A 294 -26.94 -0.68 0.13
N LYS A 295 -26.25 -1.54 -0.63
CA LYS A 295 -24.94 -1.24 -1.22
C LYS A 295 -25.16 -0.93 -2.71
N ALA A 296 -24.71 0.24 -3.18
CA ALA A 296 -24.72 0.52 -4.61
C ALA A 296 -23.45 -0.03 -5.24
N ASP A 297 -23.53 -0.23 -6.54
CA ASP A 297 -22.36 -0.19 -7.39
C ASP A 297 -21.99 1.28 -7.70
N GLY A 298 -20.99 1.80 -6.99
CA GLY A 298 -20.57 3.19 -7.09
C GLY A 298 -19.12 3.43 -6.71
N THR A 299 -18.62 4.61 -7.08
CA THR A 299 -17.25 5.04 -6.79
C THR A 299 -17.22 5.76 -5.44
N ARG A 300 -16.44 5.25 -4.50
CA ARG A 300 -16.32 5.86 -3.17
C ARG A 300 -15.55 7.19 -3.24
N TYR A 301 -16.11 8.21 -2.60
CA TYR A 301 -15.48 9.51 -2.42
C TYR A 301 -15.69 10.05 -1.01
N MET A 302 -14.65 10.66 -0.46
CA MET A 302 -14.82 11.61 0.66
C MET A 302 -14.93 13.03 0.09
N MET A 303 -15.82 13.84 0.67
CA MET A 303 -16.01 15.23 0.27
C MET A 303 -15.53 16.19 1.36
N ILE A 304 -14.54 17.02 1.03
CA ILE A 304 -14.14 18.17 1.86
C ILE A 304 -14.92 19.39 1.39
N ILE A 305 -15.54 20.09 2.34
CA ILE A 305 -16.20 21.37 2.14
C ILE A 305 -15.45 22.40 2.99
N ASP A 306 -14.76 23.32 2.32
CA ASP A 306 -13.83 24.25 2.96
C ASP A 306 -14.07 25.72 2.57
N GLY A 307 -15.34 26.08 2.36
CA GLY A 307 -15.76 27.40 1.95
C GLY A 307 -16.27 27.47 0.51
N LYS A 308 -16.65 28.67 0.09
CA LYS A 308 -17.25 28.92 -1.23
C LYS A 308 -16.27 28.52 -2.35
N ASN A 309 -16.73 27.70 -3.29
CA ASN A 309 -15.90 27.13 -4.36
C ASN A 309 -14.66 26.36 -3.87
N GLN A 310 -14.65 25.90 -2.62
CA GLN A 310 -13.59 25.06 -2.05
C GLN A 310 -14.19 23.71 -1.65
N VAL A 311 -14.76 23.01 -2.64
CA VAL A 311 -15.31 21.67 -2.48
C VAL A 311 -14.41 20.69 -3.21
N PHE A 312 -13.98 19.64 -2.50
CA PHE A 312 -13.04 18.65 -3.02
C PHE A 312 -13.55 17.24 -2.80
N MET A 313 -13.30 16.36 -3.76
CA MET A 313 -13.62 14.93 -3.69
C MET A 313 -12.31 14.14 -3.69
N ILE A 314 -12.19 13.18 -2.77
CA ILE A 314 -11.02 12.32 -2.63
C ILE A 314 -11.42 10.86 -2.83
N ASP A 315 -10.83 10.16 -3.80
CA ASP A 315 -11.09 8.74 -4.08
C ASP A 315 -10.20 7.78 -3.28
N ARG A 316 -10.39 6.48 -3.49
CA ARG A 316 -9.59 5.41 -2.85
C ARG A 316 -8.10 5.44 -3.22
N ASP A 317 -7.76 5.98 -4.39
CA ASP A 317 -6.37 6.16 -4.84
C ASP A 317 -5.75 7.46 -4.27
N ASN A 318 -6.50 8.18 -3.43
CA ASN A 318 -6.16 9.48 -2.87
C ASN A 318 -6.01 10.59 -3.92
N SER A 319 -6.62 10.41 -5.10
CA SER A 319 -6.72 11.45 -6.13
C SER A 319 -7.73 12.50 -5.68
N VAL A 320 -7.40 13.77 -5.90
CA VAL A 320 -8.23 14.90 -5.49
C VAL A 320 -8.89 15.53 -6.72
N PHE A 321 -10.19 15.81 -6.60
CA PHE A 321 -10.95 16.52 -7.62
C PHE A 321 -11.56 17.78 -7.02
N HIS A 322 -11.41 18.91 -7.70
CA HIS A 322 -12.09 20.16 -7.38
C HIS A 322 -13.47 20.18 -8.02
N VAL A 323 -14.49 20.50 -7.21
CA VAL A 323 -15.87 20.65 -7.66
C VAL A 323 -16.26 22.12 -7.62
N THR A 324 -16.63 22.67 -8.77
CA THR A 324 -17.15 24.03 -8.91
C THR A 324 -18.68 24.02 -8.98
N ASN A 325 -19.31 25.15 -8.66
CA ASN A 325 -20.76 25.31 -8.70
C ASN A 325 -21.56 24.31 -7.82
N LEU A 326 -20.98 23.89 -6.70
CA LEU A 326 -21.66 23.08 -5.69
C LEU A 326 -21.63 23.81 -4.35
N GLU A 327 -22.81 24.27 -3.89
CA GLU A 327 -22.91 25.17 -2.74
C GLU A 327 -23.42 24.48 -1.47
N PHE A 328 -22.77 24.71 -0.33
CA PHE A 328 -23.19 24.16 0.96
C PHE A 328 -23.49 25.29 1.95
N PRO A 329 -24.76 25.72 2.07
CA PRO A 329 -25.15 26.82 2.97
C PRO A 329 -25.08 26.41 4.44
N PHE A 330 -24.74 27.36 5.30
CA PHE A 330 -24.82 27.16 6.73
C PHE A 330 -26.26 27.30 7.22
N ARG A 331 -26.78 26.32 7.97
CA ARG A 331 -28.19 26.30 8.39
C ARG A 331 -28.66 27.57 9.11
N LYS A 332 -27.80 28.17 9.94
CA LYS A 332 -28.15 29.37 10.73
C LYS A 332 -28.09 30.67 9.91
N ASP A 333 -27.31 30.68 8.84
CA ASP A 333 -27.18 31.80 7.93
C ASP A 333 -26.92 31.27 6.52
N LEU A 334 -27.97 31.26 5.71
CA LEU A 334 -27.92 30.69 4.36
C LEU A 334 -26.96 31.47 3.44
N ASN A 335 -26.55 32.70 3.77
CA ASN A 335 -25.57 33.45 2.99
C ASN A 335 -24.14 32.99 3.25
N GLN A 336 -23.89 32.28 4.35
CA GLN A 336 -22.60 31.70 4.67
C GLN A 336 -22.45 30.31 4.08
N HIS A 337 -21.23 29.99 3.65
CA HIS A 337 -20.88 28.67 3.17
C HIS A 337 -20.21 27.87 4.29
N LEU A 338 -20.51 26.57 4.37
CA LEU A 338 -19.84 25.65 5.29
C LEU A 338 -18.33 25.62 5.03
N ASN A 339 -17.58 25.42 6.10
CA ASN A 339 -16.13 25.24 6.08
C ASN A 339 -15.72 24.04 6.95
N ASN A 340 -14.46 23.62 6.88
CA ASN A 340 -13.91 22.58 7.76
C ASN A 340 -14.83 21.37 7.99
N THR A 341 -15.50 20.92 6.93
CA THR A 341 -16.49 19.84 6.96
C THR A 341 -16.01 18.69 6.08
N LEU A 342 -16.14 17.45 6.56
CA LEU A 342 -15.72 16.25 5.86
C LEU A 342 -16.82 15.19 5.89
N LEU A 343 -17.25 14.79 4.71
CA LEU A 343 -18.29 13.80 4.47
C LEU A 343 -17.66 12.55 3.85
N ASP A 344 -18.26 11.38 4.10
CA ASP A 344 -17.92 10.12 3.43
C ASP A 344 -19.16 9.60 2.70
N GLY A 345 -18.93 9.10 1.49
CA GLY A 345 -20.02 8.84 0.56
C GLY A 345 -19.61 8.06 -0.67
N GLU A 346 -20.58 7.90 -1.54
CA GLU A 346 -20.46 7.13 -2.77
C GLU A 346 -21.09 7.91 -3.93
N MET A 347 -20.36 8.02 -5.03
CA MET A 347 -20.86 8.56 -6.28
C MET A 347 -21.48 7.44 -7.09
N ILE A 348 -22.73 7.63 -7.50
CA ILE A 348 -23.49 6.67 -8.29
C ILE A 348 -24.06 7.33 -9.54
N ILE A 349 -24.43 6.50 -10.50
CA ILE A 349 -25.08 6.88 -11.74
C ILE A 349 -26.53 6.40 -11.67
N ASP A 350 -27.48 7.31 -11.51
CA ASP A 350 -28.91 7.00 -11.64
C ASP A 350 -29.34 7.13 -13.11
N LYS A 351 -30.25 6.26 -13.56
CA LYS A 351 -30.98 6.45 -14.83
C LYS A 351 -32.41 6.89 -14.54
N VAL A 352 -32.70 8.18 -14.74
CA VAL A 352 -34.03 8.75 -14.53
C VAL A 352 -34.60 9.14 -15.89
N ASN A 353 -35.71 8.52 -16.31
CA ASN A 353 -36.35 8.75 -17.61
C ASN A 353 -35.38 8.61 -18.81
N GLY A 354 -34.45 7.65 -18.73
CA GLY A 354 -33.41 7.43 -19.74
C GLY A 354 -32.23 8.42 -19.68
N GLN A 355 -32.30 9.48 -18.87
CA GLN A 355 -31.18 10.39 -18.64
C GLN A 355 -30.28 9.88 -17.51
N VAL A 356 -28.97 9.98 -17.76
CA VAL A 356 -27.94 9.64 -16.80
C VAL A 356 -27.72 10.83 -15.86
N VAL A 357 -27.94 10.62 -14.56
CA VAL A 357 -27.84 11.65 -13.53
C VAL A 357 -26.82 11.20 -12.47
N PRO A 358 -25.64 11.85 -12.39
CA PRO A 358 -24.68 11.56 -11.33
C PRO A 358 -25.21 12.05 -9.97
N ARG A 359 -25.02 11.23 -8.94
CA ARG A 359 -25.47 11.53 -7.58
C ARG A 359 -24.44 11.11 -6.55
N TYR A 360 -24.11 12.05 -5.65
CA TYR A 360 -23.32 11.77 -4.46
C TYR A 360 -24.24 11.45 -3.28
N LEU A 361 -24.06 10.26 -2.71
CA LEU A 361 -24.79 9.77 -1.55
C LEU A 361 -23.91 9.84 -0.32
N ILE A 362 -24.25 10.74 0.59
CA ILE A 362 -23.57 10.92 1.86
C ILE A 362 -24.08 9.85 2.83
N TYR A 363 -23.20 8.96 3.28
CA TYR A 363 -23.57 7.96 4.28
C TYR A 363 -22.92 8.22 5.65
N ASP A 364 -21.91 9.08 5.74
CA ASP A 364 -21.29 9.46 7.02
C ASP A 364 -20.71 10.89 7.01
N ILE A 365 -20.46 11.42 8.21
CA ILE A 365 -19.83 12.73 8.45
C ILE A 365 -18.79 12.62 9.57
N ILE A 366 -17.58 13.08 9.27
CA ILE A 366 -16.42 12.98 10.18
C ILE A 366 -16.20 14.32 10.90
N LYS A 367 -16.36 15.43 10.19
CA LYS A 367 -16.13 16.78 10.71
C LYS A 367 -17.23 17.71 10.21
N PHE A 368 -17.70 18.62 11.05
CA PHE A 368 -18.67 19.64 10.67
C PHE A 368 -18.25 20.99 11.25
N ASN A 369 -17.92 21.97 10.40
CA ASN A 369 -17.41 23.29 10.83
C ASN A 369 -16.32 23.18 11.92
N GLY A 370 -15.38 22.23 11.75
CA GLY A 370 -14.31 21.97 12.72
C GLY A 370 -14.71 21.20 13.97
N GLN A 371 -15.99 20.90 14.18
CA GLN A 371 -16.46 20.05 15.30
C GLN A 371 -16.23 18.56 15.00
N PRO A 372 -15.76 17.76 15.97
CA PRO A 372 -15.46 16.33 15.80
C PRO A 372 -16.73 15.46 15.82
N VAL A 373 -17.65 15.71 14.89
CA VAL A 373 -18.93 14.96 14.80
C VAL A 373 -18.72 13.47 14.55
N GLY A 374 -17.58 13.08 13.95
CA GLY A 374 -17.15 11.68 13.80
C GLY A 374 -16.99 10.91 15.12
N ASP A 375 -16.76 11.60 16.24
CA ASP A 375 -16.67 10.97 17.57
C ASP A 375 -18.05 10.69 18.19
N CYS A 376 -19.12 11.20 17.59
CA CYS A 376 -20.49 10.97 18.04
C CYS A 376 -21.06 9.64 17.53
N ASP A 377 -22.17 9.26 18.16
CA ASP A 377 -23.05 8.18 17.73
C ASP A 377 -23.47 8.31 16.26
N PHE A 378 -23.56 7.19 15.55
CA PHE A 378 -23.94 7.17 14.14
C PHE A 378 -25.31 7.82 13.88
N ASN A 379 -26.29 7.69 14.77
CA ASN A 379 -27.58 8.35 14.59
C ASN A 379 -27.47 9.88 14.69
N ILE A 380 -26.59 10.39 15.56
CA ILE A 380 -26.29 11.82 15.66
C ILE A 380 -25.63 12.29 14.36
N ARG A 381 -24.70 11.50 13.81
CA ARG A 381 -24.03 11.78 12.54
C ARG A 381 -25.03 11.82 11.37
N LEU A 382 -25.94 10.86 11.28
CA LEU A 382 -27.04 10.86 10.29
C LEU A 382 -27.95 12.07 10.43
N ALA A 383 -28.36 12.41 11.65
CA ALA A 383 -29.18 13.59 11.90
C ALA A 383 -28.44 14.89 11.54
N CYS A 384 -27.11 14.94 11.74
CA CYS A 384 -26.27 16.06 11.35
C CYS A 384 -26.23 16.22 9.83
N ILE A 385 -26.05 15.13 9.07
CA ILE A 385 -26.10 15.18 7.59
C ILE A 385 -27.44 15.76 7.12
N GLU A 386 -28.55 15.23 7.65
CA GLU A 386 -29.87 15.65 7.19
C GLU A 386 -30.16 17.13 7.54
N LYS A 387 -29.90 17.53 8.78
CA LYS A 387 -30.22 18.87 9.28
C LYS A 387 -29.25 19.94 8.82
N GLU A 388 -27.95 19.64 8.77
CA GLU A 388 -26.91 20.65 8.57
C GLU A 388 -26.35 20.66 7.13
N ILE A 389 -26.52 19.59 6.35
CA ILE A 389 -26.04 19.50 4.96
C ILE A 389 -27.21 19.53 3.96
N ILE A 390 -28.18 18.63 4.12
CA ILE A 390 -29.27 18.46 3.14
C ILE A 390 -30.32 19.56 3.27
N PHE A 391 -30.83 19.79 4.47
CA PHE A 391 -31.89 20.76 4.72
C PHE A 391 -31.54 22.19 4.25
N PRO A 392 -30.35 22.77 4.55
CA PRO A 392 -30.03 24.14 4.12
C PRO A 392 -29.92 24.28 2.59
N ARG A 393 -29.44 23.22 1.91
CA ARG A 393 -29.41 23.17 0.45
C ARG A 393 -30.82 23.15 -0.13
N HIS A 394 -31.71 22.31 0.41
CA HIS A 394 -33.11 22.26 -0.02
C HIS A 394 -33.84 23.59 0.20
N GLU A 395 -33.62 24.26 1.34
CA GLU A 395 -34.22 25.58 1.59
C GLU A 395 -33.76 26.62 0.57
N LYS A 396 -32.46 26.68 0.24
CA LYS A 396 -31.96 27.57 -0.82
C LYS A 396 -32.44 27.19 -2.24
N MET A 397 -32.67 25.90 -2.50
CA MET A 397 -33.25 25.46 -3.78
C MET A 397 -34.71 25.89 -3.91
N LYS A 398 -35.50 25.79 -2.82
CA LYS A 398 -36.90 26.25 -2.80
C LYS A 398 -37.03 27.75 -3.05
N THR A 399 -36.09 28.55 -2.54
CA THR A 399 -36.06 30.00 -2.75
C THR A 399 -35.48 30.39 -4.12
N GLY A 400 -35.06 29.42 -4.95
CA GLY A 400 -34.47 29.68 -6.27
C GLY A 400 -33.06 30.23 -6.24
N LEU A 401 -32.43 30.34 -5.06
CA LEU A 401 -31.05 30.82 -4.90
C LEU A 401 -30.02 29.77 -5.32
N ILE A 402 -30.38 28.48 -5.26
CA ILE A 402 -29.61 27.38 -5.87
C ILE A 402 -30.43 26.79 -7.02
N ASP A 403 -29.86 26.82 -8.21
CA ASP A 403 -30.39 26.15 -9.39
C ASP A 403 -29.79 24.74 -9.51
N LYS A 404 -30.60 23.73 -9.19
CA LYS A 404 -30.20 22.31 -9.23
C LYS A 404 -29.71 21.87 -10.62
N ALA A 405 -30.19 22.48 -11.71
CA ALA A 405 -29.78 22.11 -13.06
C ALA A 405 -28.36 22.58 -13.41
N LYS A 406 -27.83 23.57 -12.67
CA LYS A 406 -26.47 24.10 -12.84
C LYS A 406 -25.43 23.41 -11.96
N GLU A 407 -25.87 22.60 -10.99
CA GLU A 407 -24.94 21.85 -10.15
C GLU A 407 -24.31 20.68 -10.93
N PRO A 408 -23.05 20.32 -10.63
CA PRO A 408 -22.34 19.24 -11.33
C PRO A 408 -23.00 17.88 -11.16
N PHE A 409 -23.54 17.61 -9.97
CA PHE A 409 -24.22 16.37 -9.61
C PHE A 409 -25.15 16.61 -8.44
N SER A 410 -26.10 15.69 -8.24
CA SER A 410 -27.04 15.81 -7.12
C SER A 410 -26.44 15.28 -5.82
N VAL A 411 -26.66 15.99 -4.71
CA VAL A 411 -26.25 15.53 -3.37
C VAL A 411 -27.47 15.04 -2.60
N ARG A 412 -27.40 13.83 -2.01
CA ARG A 412 -28.44 13.29 -1.12
C ARG A 412 -27.82 12.57 0.08
N SER A 413 -28.57 12.48 1.18
CA SER A 413 -28.26 11.55 2.26
C SER A 413 -28.62 10.12 1.85
N LYS A 414 -27.80 9.16 2.25
CA LYS A 414 -28.09 7.73 2.09
C LYS A 414 -29.00 7.29 3.25
N PRO A 415 -30.18 6.72 2.97
CA PRO A 415 -31.07 6.31 4.05
C PRO A 415 -30.51 5.06 4.75
N PHE A 416 -30.57 5.07 6.08
CA PHE A 416 -30.25 3.93 6.93
C PHE A 416 -31.48 3.52 7.71
N PHE A 417 -31.72 2.23 7.76
CA PHE A 417 -32.88 1.62 8.37
C PHE A 417 -32.46 0.73 9.54
N ASP A 418 -33.46 0.31 10.32
CA ASP A 418 -33.27 -0.76 11.29
C ASP A 418 -32.95 -2.09 10.59
N ILE A 419 -32.15 -2.96 11.22
CA ILE A 419 -31.75 -4.26 10.66
C ILE A 419 -32.94 -5.13 10.23
N HIS A 420 -34.11 -4.98 10.87
CA HIS A 420 -35.32 -5.71 10.47
C HIS A 420 -35.81 -5.34 9.07
N ALA A 421 -35.39 -4.20 8.52
CA ALA A 421 -35.68 -3.80 7.14
C ALA A 421 -34.80 -4.51 6.09
N ALA A 422 -33.73 -5.22 6.49
CA ALA A 422 -32.80 -5.86 5.57
C ALA A 422 -33.50 -6.78 4.56
N ARG A 423 -34.51 -7.54 5.00
CA ARG A 423 -35.33 -8.38 4.12
C ARG A 423 -36.04 -7.56 3.05
N LYS A 424 -36.70 -6.46 3.43
CA LYS A 424 -37.42 -5.57 2.50
C LYS A 424 -36.49 -4.87 1.51
N LEU A 425 -35.25 -4.59 1.91
CA LEU A 425 -34.23 -3.99 1.04
C LEU A 425 -33.75 -4.95 -0.05
N LEU A 426 -33.80 -6.26 0.22
CA LEU A 426 -33.46 -7.32 -0.74
C LEU A 426 -34.66 -7.73 -1.59
N GLU A 427 -35.86 -7.67 -1.03
CA GLU A 427 -37.09 -7.93 -1.75
C GLU A 427 -37.34 -6.82 -2.79
N GLY A 428 -37.55 -7.21 -4.05
CA GLY A 428 -37.47 -6.32 -5.22
C GLY A 428 -38.51 -5.20 -5.31
N SER A 429 -39.29 -4.90 -4.26
CA SER A 429 -40.09 -3.68 -4.18
C SER A 429 -39.20 -2.45 -3.96
N PHE A 430 -38.20 -2.54 -3.08
CA PHE A 430 -37.30 -1.42 -2.80
C PHE A 430 -36.32 -1.20 -3.97
N ALA A 431 -35.81 -2.29 -4.57
CA ALA A 431 -34.93 -2.22 -5.74
C ALA A 431 -35.57 -1.52 -6.96
N ARG A 432 -36.90 -1.44 -7.03
CA ARG A 432 -37.62 -0.67 -8.06
C ARG A 432 -37.72 0.83 -7.76
N GLU A 433 -37.60 1.22 -6.48
CA GLU A 433 -37.61 2.63 -6.06
C GLU A 433 -36.24 3.29 -6.23
N VAL A 434 -35.16 2.51 -6.19
CA VAL A 434 -33.80 2.97 -6.52
C VAL A 434 -33.54 2.84 -8.02
N SER A 435 -33.08 3.94 -8.64
CA SER A 435 -32.81 4.03 -10.09
C SER A 435 -31.38 3.63 -10.48
N HIS A 436 -30.71 2.87 -9.61
CA HIS A 436 -29.33 2.39 -9.77
C HIS A 436 -29.22 0.95 -9.27
N GLU A 437 -28.12 0.29 -9.64
CA GLU A 437 -27.87 -1.10 -9.29
C GLU A 437 -27.51 -1.28 -7.82
N VAL A 438 -28.19 -2.22 -7.16
CA VAL A 438 -27.93 -2.62 -5.77
C VAL A 438 -27.25 -3.98 -5.77
N ASP A 439 -26.01 -4.02 -5.30
CA ASP A 439 -25.16 -5.21 -5.34
C ASP A 439 -25.00 -5.91 -3.97
N GLY A 440 -25.74 -5.45 -2.95
CA GLY A 440 -25.71 -6.05 -1.62
C GLY A 440 -26.28 -5.14 -0.52
N LEU A 441 -25.85 -5.41 0.72
CA LEU A 441 -26.20 -4.65 1.92
C LEU A 441 -24.93 -4.17 2.64
N ILE A 442 -25.06 -3.06 3.35
CA ILE A 442 -24.05 -2.56 4.28
C ILE A 442 -24.65 -2.44 5.68
N PHE A 443 -23.96 -3.01 6.66
CA PHE A 443 -24.35 -2.97 8.06
C PHE A 443 -23.38 -2.09 8.83
N GLN A 444 -23.92 -1.01 9.38
CA GLN A 444 -23.16 0.03 10.05
C GLN A 444 -23.46 -0.03 11.56
N PRO A 445 -22.45 -0.24 12.42
CA PRO A 445 -22.63 -0.17 13.86
C PRO A 445 -22.85 1.28 14.29
N ILE A 446 -23.53 1.45 15.41
CA ILE A 446 -23.93 2.76 15.94
C ILE A 446 -22.76 3.55 16.57
N GLY A 447 -21.60 2.92 16.82
CA GLY A 447 -20.44 3.57 17.43
C GLY A 447 -19.82 4.73 16.62
N LYS A 448 -18.72 5.29 17.13
CA LYS A 448 -17.99 6.39 16.48
C LYS A 448 -17.34 5.99 15.16
N TYR A 449 -17.04 6.98 14.32
CA TYR A 449 -16.28 6.79 13.08
C TYR A 449 -14.86 6.26 13.38
N LYS A 450 -14.37 5.34 12.55
CA LYS A 450 -13.01 4.78 12.65
C LYS A 450 -12.34 4.75 11.28
N ALA A 451 -11.32 5.57 11.08
CA ALA A 451 -10.51 5.57 9.86
C ALA A 451 -9.82 4.21 9.60
N GLY A 452 -9.60 3.88 8.32
CA GLY A 452 -8.97 2.62 7.92
C GLY A 452 -9.87 1.39 8.14
N ARG A 453 -9.26 0.22 8.32
CA ARG A 453 -10.01 -1.06 8.45
C ARG A 453 -10.92 -1.07 9.69
N CYS A 454 -12.20 -1.37 9.47
CA CYS A 454 -13.18 -1.55 10.52
C CYS A 454 -13.85 -2.92 10.41
N ASP A 455 -13.47 -3.83 11.30
CA ASP A 455 -14.02 -5.20 11.34
C ASP A 455 -15.48 -5.26 11.82
N GLU A 456 -16.02 -4.13 12.30
CA GLU A 456 -17.41 -4.02 12.73
C GLU A 456 -18.35 -3.54 11.61
N ILE A 457 -17.86 -2.94 10.53
CA ILE A 457 -18.73 -2.56 9.41
C ILE A 457 -18.74 -3.72 8.41
N LEU A 458 -19.91 -4.31 8.22
CA LEU A 458 -20.06 -5.53 7.45
C LEU A 458 -20.69 -5.23 6.09
N LYS A 459 -19.98 -5.56 5.01
CA LYS A 459 -20.56 -5.59 3.67
C LYS A 459 -21.01 -7.01 3.36
N TRP A 460 -22.27 -7.16 2.97
CA TRP A 460 -22.82 -8.43 2.54
C TRP A 460 -23.19 -8.35 1.07
N LYS A 461 -22.82 -9.37 0.30
CA LYS A 461 -23.23 -9.55 -1.08
C LYS A 461 -23.84 -10.95 -1.25
N PRO A 462 -24.88 -11.11 -2.08
CA PRO A 462 -25.37 -12.43 -2.45
C PRO A 462 -24.21 -13.33 -2.95
N PRO A 463 -24.10 -14.59 -2.51
CA PRO A 463 -23.00 -15.46 -2.91
C PRO A 463 -22.80 -15.59 -4.42
N ASN A 464 -23.88 -15.55 -5.18
CA ASN A 464 -23.91 -15.61 -6.64
C ASN A 464 -23.40 -14.33 -7.35
N LEU A 465 -23.24 -13.22 -6.62
CA LEU A 465 -22.70 -11.95 -7.13
C LEU A 465 -21.25 -11.69 -6.67
N ASN A 466 -20.65 -12.64 -5.95
CA ASN A 466 -19.23 -12.52 -5.59
C ASN A 466 -18.36 -12.92 -6.77
N SER A 467 -17.69 -11.94 -7.36
CA SER A 467 -16.66 -12.11 -8.36
C SER A 467 -15.39 -11.35 -7.95
N VAL A 468 -14.26 -11.76 -8.53
CA VAL A 468 -12.97 -11.08 -8.42
C VAL A 468 -12.37 -11.05 -9.81
N ASP A 469 -11.88 -9.89 -10.24
CA ASP A 469 -11.20 -9.74 -11.51
C ASP A 469 -9.73 -10.14 -11.36
N PHE A 470 -9.28 -11.03 -12.24
CA PHE A 470 -7.91 -11.51 -12.28
C PHE A 470 -7.24 -11.11 -13.59
N LEU A 471 -5.94 -10.81 -13.53
CA LEU A 471 -5.10 -10.84 -14.72
C LEU A 471 -4.81 -12.30 -15.07
N LEU A 472 -5.33 -12.77 -16.19
CA LEU A 472 -5.09 -14.12 -16.70
C LEU A 472 -3.78 -14.16 -17.51
N LYS A 473 -2.87 -15.07 -17.14
CA LYS A 473 -1.67 -15.40 -17.92
C LYS A 473 -1.65 -16.88 -18.26
N ILE A 474 -1.86 -17.20 -19.53
CA ILE A 474 -1.80 -18.59 -20.01
C ILE A 474 -0.33 -19.00 -20.15
N THR A 475 0.08 -20.07 -19.47
CA THR A 475 1.46 -20.56 -19.45
C THR A 475 1.50 -22.06 -19.73
N LYS A 476 2.46 -22.50 -20.54
CA LYS A 476 2.75 -23.93 -20.76
C LYS A 476 3.53 -24.46 -19.57
N VAL A 477 2.96 -25.44 -18.87
CA VAL A 477 3.61 -26.13 -17.77
C VAL A 477 3.97 -27.54 -18.26
N GLY A 478 5.27 -27.83 -18.26
CA GLY A 478 5.84 -29.12 -18.62
C GLY A 478 7.15 -29.33 -17.85
N GLY A 479 7.60 -30.58 -17.76
CA GLY A 479 8.80 -30.97 -17.03
C GLY A 479 9.13 -32.44 -17.27
N GLU A 480 10.29 -32.89 -16.79
CA GLU A 480 10.71 -34.29 -16.95
C GLU A 480 9.71 -35.23 -16.28
N GLY A 481 9.09 -36.12 -17.05
CA GLY A 481 8.02 -37.02 -16.58
C GLY A 481 6.60 -36.44 -16.48
N LEU A 482 6.38 -35.18 -16.89
CA LEU A 482 5.07 -34.52 -16.85
C LEU A 482 4.52 -34.26 -18.26
N LEU A 483 3.25 -34.60 -18.48
CA LEU A 483 2.54 -34.24 -19.71
C LEU A 483 2.47 -32.71 -19.84
N THR A 484 2.94 -32.17 -20.97
CA THR A 484 2.89 -30.73 -21.21
C THR A 484 1.43 -30.29 -21.35
N ARG A 485 1.02 -29.32 -20.52
CA ARG A 485 -0.34 -28.76 -20.56
C ARG A 485 -0.32 -27.24 -20.47
N ASN A 486 -1.31 -26.61 -21.09
CA ASN A 486 -1.56 -25.18 -20.89
C ASN A 486 -2.35 -25.00 -19.60
N VAL A 487 -1.92 -24.08 -18.74
CA VAL A 487 -2.61 -23.70 -17.51
C VAL A 487 -2.84 -22.19 -17.52
N GLY A 488 -4.04 -21.75 -17.13
CA GLY A 488 -4.33 -20.34 -16.94
C GLY A 488 -3.98 -19.92 -15.52
N LEU A 489 -2.99 -19.05 -15.36
CA LEU A 489 -2.58 -18.53 -14.07
C LEU A 489 -3.30 -17.21 -13.78
N LEU A 490 -3.99 -17.13 -12.64
CA LEU A 490 -4.81 -15.98 -12.24
C LEU A 490 -4.03 -15.11 -11.24
N TYR A 491 -3.79 -13.86 -11.58
CA TYR A 491 -3.05 -12.89 -10.76
C TYR A 491 -3.97 -11.80 -10.21
N VAL A 492 -3.67 -11.31 -9.01
CA VAL A 492 -4.33 -10.16 -8.37
C VAL A 492 -3.32 -9.04 -8.14
N GLY A 493 -3.79 -7.80 -8.06
CA GLY A 493 -2.91 -6.66 -7.81
C GLY A 493 -2.11 -6.81 -6.51
N LYS A 494 -0.83 -6.41 -6.53
CA LYS A 494 0.12 -6.49 -5.41
C LYS A 494 0.48 -7.90 -4.93
N TYR A 495 0.23 -8.93 -5.76
CA TYR A 495 0.61 -10.32 -5.46
C TYR A 495 1.40 -10.90 -6.64
N ASP A 496 2.67 -11.23 -6.41
CA ASP A 496 3.63 -11.56 -7.48
C ASP A 496 3.51 -13.00 -8.01
N CYS A 497 2.90 -13.90 -7.22
CA CYS A 497 2.62 -15.27 -7.64
C CYS A 497 1.15 -15.40 -8.09
N PRO A 498 0.83 -16.42 -8.91
CA PRO A 498 -0.56 -16.69 -9.24
C PRO A 498 -1.36 -16.95 -7.96
N PHE A 499 -2.42 -16.19 -7.78
CA PHE A 499 -3.36 -16.36 -6.69
C PHE A 499 -4.15 -17.67 -6.83
N SER A 500 -4.46 -18.04 -8.07
CA SER A 500 -5.18 -19.28 -8.39
C SER A 500 -4.87 -19.75 -9.80
N GLU A 501 -5.41 -20.91 -10.18
CA GLU A 501 -5.30 -21.50 -11.51
C GLU A 501 -6.68 -21.84 -12.08
N ILE A 502 -6.82 -21.70 -13.40
CA ILE A 502 -7.97 -22.21 -14.14
C ILE A 502 -7.53 -23.39 -15.02
N LYS A 503 -8.22 -24.53 -14.86
CA LYS A 503 -7.82 -25.83 -15.44
C LYS A 503 -8.41 -26.09 -16.82
N ASP A 504 -9.61 -25.57 -17.10
CA ASP A 504 -10.38 -25.90 -18.31
C ASP A 504 -10.46 -24.74 -19.30
N LEU A 505 -9.33 -24.40 -19.91
CA LEU A 505 -9.21 -23.30 -20.88
C LEU A 505 -10.05 -23.51 -22.16
N TYR A 506 -10.27 -24.76 -22.59
CA TYR A 506 -11.07 -25.11 -23.78
C TYR A 506 -12.56 -24.83 -23.61
N LEU A 507 -13.12 -25.07 -22.42
CA LEU A 507 -14.53 -24.80 -22.11
C LEU A 507 -14.87 -23.30 -22.12
N MET A 508 -13.85 -22.44 -22.04
CA MET A 508 -13.99 -20.99 -22.09
C MET A 508 -13.64 -20.38 -23.45
N GLY A 509 -13.28 -21.19 -24.46
CA GLY A 509 -12.91 -20.71 -25.80
C GLY A 509 -11.63 -19.87 -25.84
N LEU A 510 -10.75 -20.03 -24.85
CA LEU A 510 -9.47 -19.32 -24.75
C LEU A 510 -8.30 -20.07 -25.41
N LEU A 511 -8.54 -21.32 -25.80
CA LEU A 511 -7.72 -22.22 -26.60
C LEU A 511 -8.65 -22.98 -27.54
#